data_AF-A0A9Q0LD50-F1
#
_entry.id   AF-A0A9Q0LD50-F1
#
_cell.length_a   1.000
_cell.length_b   1.000
_cell.length_c   1.000
_cell.angle_alpha   90.00
_cell.angle_beta   90.00
_cell.angle_gamma   90.00
#
_symmetry.space_group_name_H-M   'P 1'
#
loop_
_entity.id
_entity.type
_entity.pdbx_description
1 polymer ?
#
loop_
_entity_poly.entity_id
_entity_poly.type
_entity_poly.pdbx_seq_one_letter_code
_entity_poly.pdbx_strand_id
1 'polypeptide(L)'
;MKSSTTITNKDTDEAFDYEEDFHGPIDQRKCRDFFCLVLFIIFWIGMLIIMAVGFATGTPKRLYYPSDFRGNVCGMDNSKLVDKIKDQVDNINDLDFLTDLTEKTKCFFPAINPWREFCVSECPDQGDFTNALNDNCPGLEITPYMTSNDFNATYCAYDSISVLRRCIPDLTEDNEAENQAKIMKKILQQLLKLWEILFKVGGYFLLPVELLLYLLSFGYGF
;
A
#
# COMPACT_ATOMS: atom_id res chain seq x y z
N MET A 1 -17.83 3.36 -63.32
CA MET A 1 -16.67 2.44 -63.23
C MET A 1 -16.43 2.13 -61.76
N LYS A 2 -16.89 0.97 -61.27
CA LYS A 2 -16.43 0.40 -60.00
C LYS A 2 -15.79 -0.95 -60.35
N SER A 3 -14.54 -1.10 -59.96
CA SER A 3 -13.72 -2.28 -60.22
C SER A 3 -14.04 -3.33 -59.14
N SER A 4 -14.58 -4.48 -59.54
CA SER A 4 -14.81 -5.61 -58.65
C SER A 4 -13.61 -6.55 -58.71
N THR A 5 -12.89 -6.69 -57.60
CA THR A 5 -11.76 -7.62 -57.46
C THR A 5 -12.25 -8.85 -56.72
N THR A 6 -12.46 -9.95 -57.46
CA THR A 6 -12.87 -11.25 -56.93
C THR A 6 -11.64 -12.08 -56.52
N ILE A 7 -11.56 -12.44 -55.24
CA ILE A 7 -10.61 -13.45 -54.72
C ILE A 7 -11.42 -14.73 -54.46
N THR A 8 -11.04 -15.86 -55.07
CA THR A 8 -11.76 -17.14 -54.95
C THR A 8 -11.08 -18.09 -53.96
N ASN A 9 -11.87 -18.80 -53.15
CA ASN A 9 -11.43 -19.85 -52.23
C ASN A 9 -11.95 -21.22 -52.71
N LYS A 10 -11.18 -22.29 -52.53
CA LYS A 10 -11.12 -23.43 -53.48
C LYS A 10 -12.07 -24.62 -53.20
N ASP A 11 -12.94 -24.57 -52.20
CA ASP A 11 -13.65 -25.80 -51.76
C ASP A 11 -15.19 -25.74 -51.80
N THR A 12 -15.80 -24.70 -52.36
CA THR A 12 -17.24 -24.64 -52.68
C THR A 12 -17.48 -23.63 -53.82
N ASP A 13 -18.05 -24.07 -54.95
CA ASP A 13 -18.36 -23.29 -56.15
C ASP A 13 -19.58 -22.35 -55.98
N GLU A 14 -19.60 -21.54 -54.92
CA GLU A 14 -20.53 -20.41 -54.83
C GLU A 14 -19.74 -19.12 -54.54
N ALA A 15 -19.92 -18.12 -55.40
CA ALA A 15 -19.32 -16.80 -55.23
C ALA A 15 -19.93 -16.16 -53.98
N PHE A 16 -19.09 -15.81 -52.99
CA PHE A 16 -19.53 -14.98 -51.87
C PHE A 16 -19.91 -13.59 -52.40
N ASP A 17 -21.21 -13.35 -52.54
CA ASP A 17 -21.75 -12.05 -52.91
C ASP A 17 -21.59 -11.12 -51.71
N TYR A 18 -20.69 -10.15 -51.85
CA TYR A 18 -20.53 -9.10 -50.85
C TYR A 18 -21.61 -8.05 -51.12
N GLU A 19 -22.73 -8.15 -50.39
CA GLU A 19 -23.75 -7.10 -50.41
C GLU A 19 -23.12 -5.78 -49.91
N GLU A 20 -22.92 -4.80 -50.80
CA GLU A 20 -22.48 -3.43 -50.44
C GLU A 20 -23.40 -2.78 -49.39
N ASP A 21 -24.61 -3.33 -49.21
CA ASP A 21 -25.65 -2.84 -48.31
C ASP A 21 -25.83 -3.67 -47.03
N PHE A 22 -24.87 -4.52 -46.64
CA PHE A 22 -24.93 -5.24 -45.35
C PHE A 22 -24.82 -4.27 -44.18
N HIS A 23 -25.95 -3.68 -43.81
CA HIS A 23 -26.13 -2.98 -42.57
C HIS A 23 -26.31 -4.09 -41.54
N GLY A 24 -25.23 -4.42 -40.83
CA GLY A 24 -25.28 -5.40 -39.75
C GLY A 24 -26.39 -5.04 -38.74
N PRO A 25 -26.65 -5.86 -37.71
CA PRO A 25 -27.67 -5.56 -36.71
C PRO A 25 -27.23 -4.36 -35.83
N ILE A 26 -27.27 -3.16 -36.40
CA ILE A 26 -26.93 -1.86 -35.83
C ILE A 26 -28.25 -1.23 -35.34
N ASP A 27 -29.31 -1.35 -36.14
CA ASP A 27 -30.64 -0.80 -35.86
C ASP A 27 -31.33 -1.43 -34.64
N GLN A 28 -30.95 -2.65 -34.27
CA GLN A 28 -31.53 -3.37 -33.11
C GLN A 28 -30.68 -3.28 -31.83
N ARG A 29 -29.59 -2.50 -31.83
CA ARG A 29 -28.75 -2.33 -30.65
C ARG A 29 -29.42 -1.39 -29.66
N LYS A 30 -30.13 -1.97 -28.68
CA LYS A 30 -30.55 -1.21 -27.49
C LYS A 30 -29.32 -0.93 -26.63
N CYS A 31 -29.04 0.34 -26.35
CA CYS A 31 -27.96 0.74 -25.43
C CYS A 31 -28.21 0.13 -24.03
N ARG A 32 -27.54 -0.98 -23.72
CA ARG A 32 -27.50 -1.60 -22.39
C ARG A 32 -26.60 -0.82 -21.41
N ASP A 33 -25.86 0.17 -21.93
CA ASP A 33 -24.80 0.85 -21.19
C ASP A 33 -25.33 1.68 -20.01
N PHE A 34 -26.52 2.28 -20.14
CA PHE A 34 -27.13 3.07 -19.07
C PHE A 34 -27.39 2.26 -17.79
N PHE A 35 -27.91 1.03 -17.94
CA PHE A 35 -28.16 0.17 -16.77
C PHE A 35 -26.85 -0.26 -16.10
N CYS A 36 -25.82 -0.58 -16.91
CA CYS A 36 -24.50 -0.92 -16.40
C CYS A 36 -23.85 0.27 -15.67
N LEU A 37 -24.00 1.47 -16.21
CA LEU A 37 -23.50 2.72 -15.63
C LEU A 37 -24.15 3.03 -14.28
N VAL A 38 -25.47 2.84 -14.14
CA VAL A 38 -26.17 3.01 -12.86
C VAL A 38 -25.65 2.01 -11.81
N LEU A 39 -25.48 0.74 -12.17
CA LEU A 39 -24.92 -0.26 -11.27
C LEU A 39 -23.49 0.07 -10.84
N PHE A 40 -22.67 0.57 -11.76
CA PHE A 40 -21.30 0.98 -11.47
C PHE A 40 -21.25 2.14 -10.46
N ILE A 41 -22.12 3.14 -10.61
CA ILE A 41 -22.20 4.27 -9.67
C ILE A 41 -22.62 3.79 -8.27
N ILE A 42 -23.63 2.91 -8.18
CA ILE A 42 -24.07 2.34 -6.90
C ILE A 42 -22.93 1.57 -6.22
N PHE A 43 -22.15 0.81 -6.99
CA PHE A 43 -20.99 0.09 -6.47
C PHE A 43 -19.95 1.05 -5.85
N TRP A 44 -19.61 2.15 -6.52
CA TRP A 44 -18.69 3.15 -5.99
C TRP A 44 -19.22 3.83 -4.73
N ILE A 45 -20.51 4.16 -4.68
CA ILE A 45 -21.14 4.70 -3.47
C ILE A 45 -21.02 3.69 -2.31
N GLY A 46 -21.28 2.41 -2.57
CA GLY A 46 -21.10 1.35 -1.58
C GLY A 46 -19.66 1.25 -1.06
N MET A 47 -18.67 1.32 -1.95
CA MET A 47 -17.25 1.32 -1.57
C MET A 47 -16.86 2.52 -0.73
N LEU A 48 -17.38 3.72 -1.05
CA LEU A 48 -17.13 4.93 -0.26
C LEU A 48 -17.75 4.85 1.14
N ILE A 49 -18.93 4.26 1.27
CA ILE A 49 -19.57 4.05 2.59
C ILE A 49 -18.73 3.09 3.43
N ILE A 50 -18.31 1.94 2.86
CA ILE A 50 -17.48 0.96 3.56
C ILE A 50 -16.15 1.61 4.00
N MET A 51 -15.53 2.38 3.11
CA MET A 51 -14.32 3.14 3.42
C MET A 51 -14.53 4.10 4.59
N ALA A 52 -15.59 4.93 4.56
CA ALA A 52 -15.88 5.90 5.62
C ALA A 52 -16.13 5.23 6.97
N VAL A 53 -16.89 4.13 7.00
CA VAL A 53 -17.12 3.35 8.21
C VAL A 53 -15.81 2.78 8.75
N GLY A 54 -14.95 2.24 7.88
CA GLY A 54 -13.62 1.76 8.25
C GLY A 54 -12.74 2.83 8.89
N PHE A 55 -12.76 4.07 8.36
CA PHE A 55 -12.01 5.18 8.94
C PHE A 55 -12.60 5.70 10.26
N ALA A 56 -13.93 5.74 10.38
CA ALA A 56 -14.60 6.23 11.58
C ALA A 56 -14.49 5.27 12.77
N THR A 57 -14.53 3.96 12.51
CA THR A 57 -14.50 2.92 13.55
C THR A 57 -13.11 2.34 13.78
N GLY A 58 -12.24 2.36 12.77
CA GLY A 58 -10.90 1.81 12.83
C GLY A 58 -9.88 2.74 13.47
N THR A 59 -8.67 2.20 13.70
CA THR A 59 -7.51 2.96 14.16
C THR A 59 -6.53 3.17 13.00
N PRO A 60 -6.61 4.27 12.24
CA PRO A 60 -5.75 4.48 11.05
C PRO A 60 -4.25 4.55 11.40
N LYS A 61 -3.93 4.81 12.68
CA LYS A 61 -2.56 4.79 13.19
C LYS A 61 -1.85 3.45 12.97
N ARG A 62 -2.57 2.33 13.04
CA ARG A 62 -1.98 1.00 12.81
C ARG A 62 -1.43 0.78 11.40
N LEU A 63 -1.76 1.65 10.44
CA LEU A 63 -1.25 1.52 9.07
C LEU A 63 0.19 1.99 8.91
N TYR A 64 0.64 2.98 9.70
CA TYR A 64 1.96 3.59 9.54
C TYR A 64 2.86 3.47 10.77
N TYR A 65 2.31 3.03 11.91
CA TYR A 65 3.12 2.64 13.06
C TYR A 65 3.46 1.15 12.97
N PRO A 66 4.71 0.75 13.20
CA PRO A 66 5.09 -0.65 13.26
C PRO A 66 4.54 -1.30 14.53
N SER A 67 4.29 -2.61 14.44
CA SER A 67 3.91 -3.44 15.58
C SER A 67 5.05 -4.39 15.89
N ASP A 68 5.20 -4.76 17.16
CA ASP A 68 6.13 -5.78 17.60
C ASP A 68 5.55 -7.20 17.38
N PHE A 69 6.34 -8.21 17.75
CA PHE A 69 5.94 -9.62 17.63
C PHE A 69 4.78 -10.03 18.55
N ARG A 70 4.48 -9.24 19.60
CA ARG A 70 3.34 -9.45 20.51
C ARG A 70 2.08 -8.70 20.08
N GLY A 71 2.13 -7.94 18.99
CA GLY A 71 1.01 -7.16 18.47
C GLY A 71 0.81 -5.80 19.15
N ASN A 72 1.74 -5.38 20.00
CA ASN A 72 1.81 -4.02 20.54
C ASN A 72 2.28 -3.06 19.44
N VAL A 73 1.69 -1.88 19.40
CA VAL A 73 2.10 -0.86 18.43
C VAL A 73 3.13 0.07 19.06
N CYS A 74 4.27 0.25 18.40
CA CYS A 74 5.34 1.12 18.88
C CYS A 74 4.90 2.59 18.91
N GLY A 75 5.33 3.36 19.91
CA GLY A 75 4.98 4.78 20.05
C GLY A 75 3.54 5.03 20.49
N MET A 76 2.85 4.01 20.99
CA MET A 76 1.50 4.10 21.55
C MET A 76 1.42 3.43 22.92
N ASP A 77 0.48 3.91 23.71
CA ASP A 77 0.13 3.34 25.00
C ASP A 77 -0.85 2.17 24.79
N ASN A 78 -0.31 0.95 24.78
CA ASN A 78 -1.10 -0.27 24.55
C ASN A 78 -1.83 -0.72 25.83
N SER A 79 -1.45 -0.20 27.01
CA SER A 79 -2.12 -0.51 28.29
C SER A 79 -3.60 -0.10 28.28
N LYS A 80 -3.95 0.96 27.54
CA LYS A 80 -5.34 1.38 27.34
C LYS A 80 -6.22 0.37 26.61
N LEU A 81 -5.62 -0.60 25.92
CA LEU A 81 -6.37 -1.70 25.30
C LEU A 81 -6.81 -2.71 26.35
N VAL A 82 -6.09 -2.84 27.47
CA VAL A 82 -6.47 -3.70 28.60
C VAL A 82 -7.87 -3.35 29.07
N ASP A 83 -8.14 -2.07 29.29
CA ASP A 83 -9.45 -1.60 29.74
C ASP A 83 -10.59 -1.90 28.77
N LYS A 84 -10.31 -2.01 27.47
CA LYS A 84 -11.31 -2.32 26.45
C LYS A 84 -11.61 -3.80 26.32
N ILE A 85 -10.63 -4.66 26.59
CA ILE A 85 -10.72 -6.09 26.34
C ILE A 85 -10.74 -6.93 27.63
N LYS A 86 -10.57 -6.32 28.81
CA LYS A 86 -10.63 -7.01 30.11
C LYS A 86 -11.92 -7.79 30.33
N ASP A 87 -13.05 -7.30 29.80
CA ASP A 87 -14.34 -7.98 29.92
C ASP A 87 -14.47 -9.17 28.95
N GLN A 88 -13.50 -9.35 28.04
CA GLN A 88 -13.46 -10.41 27.03
C GLN A 88 -12.44 -11.50 27.35
N VAL A 89 -11.68 -11.38 28.44
CA VAL A 89 -10.60 -12.31 28.79
C VAL A 89 -10.78 -12.83 30.21
N ASP A 90 -10.62 -14.14 30.40
CA ASP A 90 -10.85 -14.83 31.67
C ASP A 90 -9.81 -14.46 32.75
N ASN A 91 -8.59 -14.08 32.35
CA ASN A 91 -7.50 -13.71 33.24
C ASN A 91 -6.76 -12.45 32.76
N ILE A 92 -6.74 -11.41 33.59
CA ILE A 92 -6.09 -10.13 33.27
C ILE A 92 -4.56 -10.29 33.12
N ASN A 93 -3.96 -11.29 33.77
CA ASN A 93 -2.53 -11.55 33.65
C ASN A 93 -2.14 -12.04 32.24
N ASP A 94 -3.08 -12.57 31.46
CA ASP A 94 -2.83 -12.92 30.05
C ASP A 94 -2.62 -11.68 29.17
N LEU A 95 -2.92 -10.48 29.69
CA LEU A 95 -2.71 -9.19 29.03
C LEU A 95 -1.45 -8.47 29.50
N ASP A 96 -0.60 -9.11 30.31
CA ASP A 96 0.66 -8.52 30.81
C ASP A 96 1.62 -8.09 29.67
N PHE A 97 1.38 -8.57 28.45
CA PHE A 97 2.10 -8.09 27.28
C PHE A 97 1.75 -6.66 26.83
N LEU A 98 0.57 -6.13 27.19
CA LEU A 98 0.10 -4.82 26.79
C LEU A 98 0.78 -3.73 27.62
N THR A 99 1.90 -3.21 27.12
CA THR A 99 2.76 -2.25 27.81
C THR A 99 2.67 -0.85 27.22
N ASP A 100 3.03 0.16 28.00
CA ASP A 100 3.19 1.52 27.50
C ASP A 100 4.47 1.62 26.67
N LEU A 101 4.32 1.86 25.37
CA LEU A 101 5.42 2.00 24.41
C LEU A 101 5.48 3.40 23.81
N THR A 102 4.89 4.40 24.47
CA THR A 102 4.88 5.80 24.01
C THR A 102 6.29 6.34 23.72
N GLU A 103 7.27 5.99 24.55
CA GLU A 103 8.68 6.39 24.37
C GLU A 103 9.41 5.56 23.29
N LYS A 104 8.95 4.34 23.01
CA LYS A 104 9.58 3.39 22.09
C LYS A 104 8.90 3.47 20.73
N THR A 105 9.31 4.46 19.93
CA THR A 105 8.62 4.82 18.68
C THR A 105 9.07 4.06 17.44
N LYS A 106 10.20 3.35 17.51
CA LYS A 106 10.83 2.63 16.40
C LYS A 106 10.74 1.12 16.63
N CYS A 107 10.83 0.32 15.56
CA CYS A 107 10.86 -1.14 15.63
C CYS A 107 12.20 -1.66 15.11
N PHE A 108 12.85 -2.49 15.91
CA PHE A 108 14.09 -3.17 15.56
C PHE A 108 13.81 -4.66 15.36
N PHE A 109 14.48 -5.28 14.39
CA PHE A 109 14.38 -6.71 14.12
C PHE A 109 15.77 -7.37 14.28
N PRO A 110 15.88 -8.45 15.04
CA PRO A 110 17.15 -9.15 15.19
C PRO A 110 17.47 -9.94 13.91
N ALA A 111 18.75 -9.97 13.52
CA ALA A 111 19.19 -10.53 12.25
C ALA A 111 18.87 -12.03 12.09
N ILE A 112 19.04 -12.81 13.16
CA ILE A 112 18.79 -14.27 13.18
C ILE A 112 17.28 -14.58 13.15
N ASN A 113 16.46 -13.70 13.75
CA ASN A 113 15.04 -13.93 13.96
C ASN A 113 14.23 -12.70 13.53
N PRO A 114 14.16 -12.38 12.23
CA PRO A 114 13.53 -11.15 11.74
C PRO A 114 12.04 -11.05 12.10
N TRP A 115 11.38 -12.19 12.37
CA TRP A 115 9.99 -12.24 12.81
C TRP A 115 9.78 -11.76 14.26
N ARG A 116 10.84 -11.67 15.07
CA ARG A 116 10.80 -11.22 16.47
C ARG A 116 11.15 -9.74 16.57
N GLU A 117 10.36 -8.89 15.92
CA GLU A 117 10.53 -7.43 15.97
C GLU A 117 10.12 -6.89 17.34
N PHE A 118 10.86 -5.92 17.89
CA PHE A 118 10.52 -5.27 19.16
C PHE A 118 10.72 -3.76 19.12
N CYS A 119 9.93 -3.05 19.92
CA CYS A 119 9.96 -1.59 19.96
C CYS A 119 11.18 -1.07 20.74
N VAL A 120 11.87 -0.10 20.15
CA VAL A 120 13.03 0.60 20.71
C VAL A 120 12.80 2.12 20.66
N SER A 121 13.44 2.85 21.57
CA SER A 121 13.44 4.32 21.54
C SER A 121 14.27 4.84 20.38
N GLU A 122 15.47 4.26 20.21
CA GLU A 122 16.43 4.61 19.18
C GLU A 122 16.97 3.36 18.49
N CYS A 123 17.37 3.52 17.23
CA CYS A 123 18.02 2.44 16.51
C CYS A 123 19.47 2.36 17.00
N PRO A 124 20.06 1.16 17.09
CA PRO A 124 21.47 1.02 17.39
C PRO A 124 22.34 1.62 16.29
N ASP A 125 23.31 2.45 16.70
CA ASP A 125 24.30 3.10 15.83
C ASP A 125 25.65 2.35 15.80
N GLN A 126 25.69 1.14 16.36
CA GLN A 126 26.90 0.32 16.50
C GLN A 126 26.55 -1.15 16.25
N GLY A 127 27.58 -1.92 15.91
CA GLY A 127 27.48 -3.35 15.64
C GLY A 127 27.46 -3.65 14.15
N ASP A 128 27.78 -4.89 13.81
CA ASP A 128 27.86 -5.34 12.41
C ASP A 128 26.73 -6.34 12.15
N PHE A 129 25.98 -6.10 11.08
CA PHE A 129 24.88 -6.95 10.67
C PHE A 129 25.35 -8.38 10.38
N THR A 130 26.56 -8.56 9.85
CA THR A 130 27.17 -9.87 9.57
C THR A 130 27.46 -10.65 10.86
N ASN A 131 27.94 -9.95 11.88
CA ASN A 131 28.18 -10.53 13.20
C ASN A 131 26.87 -10.88 13.90
N ALA A 132 25.85 -10.01 13.77
CA ALA A 132 24.51 -10.28 14.26
C ALA A 132 23.85 -11.48 13.56
N LEU A 133 24.10 -11.71 12.27
CA LEU A 133 23.64 -12.90 11.54
C LEU A 133 24.27 -14.21 12.06
N ASN A 134 25.51 -14.12 12.55
CA ASN A 134 26.28 -15.28 13.04
C ASN A 134 26.17 -15.47 14.56
N ASP A 135 25.30 -14.73 15.25
CA ASP A 135 25.13 -14.75 16.72
C ASP A 135 26.41 -14.43 17.51
N ASN A 136 27.31 -13.65 16.91
CA ASN A 136 28.60 -13.33 17.50
C ASN A 136 28.67 -11.85 17.87
N CYS A 137 28.31 -11.50 19.10
CA CYS A 137 28.15 -10.10 19.52
C CYS A 137 29.09 -9.75 20.67
N PRO A 138 30.15 -8.95 20.43
CA PRO A 138 31.12 -8.60 21.45
C PRO A 138 30.56 -7.52 22.39
N GLY A 139 29.61 -7.91 23.25
CA GLY A 139 29.05 -7.05 24.31
C GLY A 139 28.07 -5.97 23.83
N LEU A 140 27.60 -6.04 22.58
CA LEU A 140 26.64 -5.11 22.02
C LEU A 140 25.25 -5.76 21.90
N GLU A 141 24.55 -5.69 23.02
CA GLU A 141 23.41 -6.52 23.34
C GLU A 141 22.22 -5.62 23.69
N ILE A 142 21.11 -5.74 22.95
CA ILE A 142 19.88 -4.97 23.23
C ILE A 142 18.94 -5.84 24.05
N THR A 143 18.50 -5.30 25.18
CA THR A 143 17.43 -5.89 25.98
C THR A 143 16.08 -5.37 25.51
N PRO A 144 15.17 -6.27 25.07
CA PRO A 144 13.81 -5.86 24.76
C PRO A 144 13.11 -5.44 26.06
N TYR A 145 12.08 -4.61 25.96
CA TYR A 145 11.38 -4.02 27.10
C TYR A 145 10.53 -5.02 27.92
N MET A 146 10.68 -6.32 27.65
CA MET A 146 9.78 -7.37 28.13
C MET A 146 10.09 -7.70 29.58
N THR A 147 9.04 -7.72 30.40
CA THR A 147 9.11 -7.90 31.87
C THR A 147 8.73 -9.31 32.34
N SER A 148 8.36 -10.22 31.44
CA SER A 148 7.97 -11.59 31.80
C SER A 148 9.13 -12.58 31.58
N ASN A 149 9.16 -13.68 32.35
CA ASN A 149 10.17 -14.75 32.41
C ASN A 149 10.50 -15.49 31.07
N ASP A 150 10.08 -14.96 29.92
CA ASP A 150 10.39 -15.47 28.59
C ASP A 150 11.80 -15.06 28.17
N PHE A 151 12.79 -15.62 28.87
CA PHE A 151 14.22 -15.44 28.64
C PHE A 151 14.69 -13.98 28.72
N ASN A 152 15.77 -13.74 29.46
CA ASN A 152 16.61 -12.56 29.28
C ASN A 152 17.31 -12.69 27.91
N ALA A 153 16.52 -12.68 26.83
CA ALA A 153 16.94 -12.91 25.47
C ALA A 153 17.55 -11.62 24.99
N THR A 154 18.86 -11.51 25.16
CA THR A 154 19.58 -10.41 24.56
C THR A 154 19.79 -10.67 23.07
N TYR A 155 19.64 -9.61 22.29
CA TYR A 155 19.81 -9.66 20.86
C TYR A 155 21.03 -8.86 20.44
N CYS A 156 21.73 -9.41 19.46
CA CYS A 156 22.78 -8.71 18.72
C CYS A 156 22.27 -7.41 18.11
N ALA A 157 22.84 -6.28 18.55
CA ALA A 157 22.67 -5.01 17.88
C ALA A 157 23.53 -4.95 16.61
N TYR A 158 23.07 -4.20 15.62
CA TYR A 158 23.84 -3.87 14.42
C TYR A 158 23.54 -2.44 14.00
N ASP A 159 24.49 -1.78 13.36
CA ASP A 159 24.34 -0.41 12.91
C ASP A 159 23.17 -0.27 11.93
N SER A 160 22.25 0.65 12.23
CA SER A 160 20.97 0.73 11.55
C SER A 160 20.39 2.14 11.52
N ILE A 161 19.83 2.49 10.36
CA ILE A 161 19.17 3.76 10.12
C ILE A 161 17.66 3.64 10.29
N SER A 162 17.02 4.71 10.79
CA SER A 162 15.56 4.73 10.91
C SER A 162 14.88 5.10 9.60
N VAL A 163 14.14 4.16 9.00
CA VAL A 163 13.30 4.38 7.81
C VAL A 163 11.87 3.99 8.15
N LEU A 164 10.92 4.92 8.04
CA LEU A 164 9.50 4.68 8.41
C LEU A 164 9.33 4.06 9.81
N ARG A 165 10.08 4.56 10.80
CA ARG A 165 10.12 4.04 12.19
C ARG A 165 10.58 2.57 12.31
N ARG A 166 11.23 2.01 11.28
CA ARG A 166 11.89 0.70 11.35
C ARG A 166 13.40 0.91 11.28
N CYS A 167 14.16 0.13 12.05
CA CYS A 167 15.62 0.14 12.00
C CYS A 167 16.06 -0.79 10.86
N ILE A 168 16.66 -0.24 9.81
CA ILE A 168 17.16 -1.00 8.64
C ILE A 168 18.68 -0.96 8.70
N PRO A 169 19.40 -2.09 8.52
CA PRO A 169 20.85 -2.10 8.53
C PRO A 169 21.42 -1.10 7.51
N ASP A 170 22.44 -0.36 7.92
CA ASP A 170 23.12 0.55 7.00
C ASP A 170 24.12 -0.23 6.14
N LEU A 171 23.71 -0.56 4.91
CA LEU A 171 24.54 -1.32 3.97
C LEU A 171 25.52 -0.43 3.19
N THR A 172 25.81 0.78 3.68
CA THR A 172 26.64 1.76 2.95
C THR A 172 28.11 1.38 2.78
N GLU A 173 28.59 0.32 3.45
CA GLU A 173 29.92 -0.24 3.16
C GLU A 173 29.95 -1.12 1.88
N ASP A 174 28.79 -1.55 1.39
CA ASP A 174 28.67 -2.25 0.11
C ASP A 174 28.36 -1.21 -0.99
N ASN A 175 29.38 -0.83 -1.76
CA ASN A 175 29.27 0.08 -2.91
C ASN A 175 28.11 -0.29 -3.88
N GLU A 176 27.63 -1.53 -3.86
CA GLU A 176 26.54 -2.03 -4.71
C GLU A 176 25.15 -1.65 -4.18
N ALA A 177 24.95 -1.64 -2.85
CA ALA A 177 23.68 -1.25 -2.21
C ALA A 177 23.44 0.26 -2.28
N GLU A 178 24.49 1.08 -2.11
CA GLU A 178 24.40 2.54 -2.31
C GLU A 178 23.96 2.86 -3.75
N ASN A 179 24.54 2.15 -4.72
CA ASN A 179 24.19 2.30 -6.13
C ASN A 179 22.72 1.93 -6.41
N GLN A 180 22.21 0.83 -5.86
CA GLN A 180 20.80 0.43 -6.03
C GLN A 180 19.84 1.42 -5.35
N ALA A 181 20.14 1.89 -4.14
CA ALA A 181 19.34 2.88 -3.44
C ALA A 181 19.31 4.22 -4.20
N LYS A 182 20.43 4.62 -4.81
CA LYS A 182 20.54 5.81 -5.67
C LYS A 182 19.75 5.68 -6.96
N ILE A 183 19.75 4.49 -7.58
CA ILE A 183 18.90 4.16 -8.74
C ILE A 183 17.43 4.25 -8.36
N MET A 184 17.02 3.63 -7.24
CA MET A 184 15.63 3.62 -6.79
C MET A 184 15.12 5.04 -6.46
N LYS A 185 15.93 5.87 -5.78
CA LYS A 185 15.61 7.29 -5.55
C LYS A 185 15.43 8.06 -6.86
N LYS A 186 16.27 7.80 -7.86
CA LYS A 186 16.18 8.44 -9.18
C LYS A 186 14.91 8.02 -9.93
N ILE A 187 14.56 6.73 -9.89
CA ILE A 187 13.31 6.22 -10.49
C ILE A 187 12.09 6.84 -9.80
N LEU A 188 12.07 6.84 -8.47
CA LEU A 188 10.96 7.41 -7.70
C LEU A 188 10.77 8.91 -7.98
N GLN A 189 11.86 9.68 -8.07
CA GLN A 189 11.79 11.09 -8.47
C GLN A 189 11.25 11.28 -9.89
N GLN A 190 11.61 10.39 -10.83
CA GLN A 190 11.07 10.45 -12.18
C GLN A 190 9.57 10.14 -12.20
N LEU A 191 9.12 9.14 -11.44
CA LEU A 191 7.71 8.80 -11.31
C LEU A 191 6.90 9.94 -10.67
N LEU A 192 7.43 10.59 -9.62
CA LEU A 192 6.77 11.75 -9.00
C LEU A 192 6.67 12.94 -9.95
N LYS A 193 7.72 13.21 -10.74
CA LYS A 193 7.68 14.25 -11.78
C LYS A 193 6.70 13.91 -12.91
N LEU A 194 6.60 12.64 -13.28
CA LEU A 194 5.63 12.18 -14.27
C LEU A 194 4.20 12.41 -13.78
N TRP A 195 3.95 12.14 -12.49
CA TRP A 195 2.66 12.36 -11.86
C TRP A 195 2.29 13.86 -11.86
N GLU A 196 3.21 14.75 -11.49
CA GLU A 196 3.05 16.21 -11.62
C GLU A 196 2.66 16.66 -13.03
N ILE A 197 3.28 16.06 -14.06
CA ILE A 197 2.98 16.36 -15.47
C ILE A 197 1.58 15.85 -15.83
N LEU A 198 1.23 14.63 -15.42
CA LEU A 198 -0.10 14.05 -15.65
C LEU A 198 -1.20 14.87 -14.98
N PHE A 199 -0.99 15.40 -13.78
CA PHE A 199 -1.95 16.30 -13.12
C PHE A 199 -2.07 17.63 -13.84
N LYS A 200 -0.97 18.20 -14.35
CA LYS A 200 -1.00 19.44 -15.13
C LYS A 200 -1.74 19.22 -16.45
N VAL A 201 -1.41 18.18 -17.20
CA VAL A 201 -2.04 17.87 -18.49
C VAL A 201 -3.51 17.44 -18.31
N GLY A 202 -3.81 16.61 -17.31
CA GLY A 202 -5.17 16.19 -16.96
C GLY A 202 -6.03 17.33 -16.44
N GLY A 203 -5.47 18.28 -15.68
CA GLY A 203 -6.14 19.51 -15.28
C GLY A 203 -6.50 20.40 -16.46
N TYR A 204 -5.63 20.51 -17.47
CA TYR A 204 -5.93 21.20 -18.73
C TYR A 204 -7.04 20.52 -19.55
N PHE A 205 -7.28 19.22 -19.34
CA PHE A 205 -8.31 18.45 -20.04
C PHE A 205 -9.66 18.41 -19.30
N LEU A 206 -9.66 18.51 -17.97
CA LEU A 206 -10.87 18.52 -17.13
C LEU A 206 -11.47 19.91 -16.94
N LEU A 207 -10.66 20.98 -16.95
CA LEU A 207 -11.15 22.37 -16.91
C LEU A 207 -12.15 22.72 -18.03
N PRO A 208 -11.93 22.35 -19.31
CA PRO A 208 -12.92 22.64 -20.35
C PRO A 208 -14.20 21.81 -20.21
N VAL A 209 -14.16 20.63 -19.59
CA VAL A 209 -15.35 19.77 -19.37
C VAL A 209 -16.18 20.26 -18.19
N GLU A 210 -15.56 20.70 -17.09
CA GLU A 210 -16.27 21.38 -15.99
C GLU A 210 -16.86 22.73 -16.44
N LEU A 211 -16.14 23.50 -17.27
CA LEU A 211 -16.66 24.76 -17.81
C LEU A 211 -17.82 24.51 -18.80
N LEU A 212 -17.75 23.47 -19.63
CA LEU A 212 -18.86 23.07 -20.52
C LEU A 212 -20.07 22.57 -19.73
N LEU A 213 -19.87 21.81 -18.65
CA LEU A 213 -20.96 21.36 -17.78
C LEU A 213 -21.60 22.54 -17.03
N TYR A 214 -20.81 23.50 -16.53
CA TYR A 214 -21.33 24.73 -15.94
C TYR A 214 -22.10 25.59 -16.96
N LEU A 215 -21.59 25.75 -18.18
CA LEU A 215 -22.29 26.50 -19.23
C LEU A 215 -23.57 25.81 -19.71
N LEU A 216 -23.61 24.48 -19.75
CA LEU A 216 -24.83 23.71 -20.04
C LEU A 216 -25.85 23.78 -18.89
N SER A 217 -25.41 23.90 -17.64
CA SER A 217 -26.29 24.11 -16.48
C SER A 217 -26.85 25.53 -16.37
N PHE A 218 -26.18 26.56 -16.91
CA PHE A 218 -26.70 27.94 -16.95
C PHE A 218 -27.45 28.29 -18.25
N GLY A 219 -27.35 27.47 -19.31
CA GLY A 219 -28.04 27.69 -20.59
C GLY A 219 -29.48 27.17 -20.67
N TYR A 220 -29.93 26.33 -19.74
CA TYR A 220 -31.33 25.89 -19.60
C TYR A 220 -32.00 26.68 -18.46
N GLY A 221 -32.19 27.97 -18.69
CA GLY A 221 -32.74 28.87 -17.69
C GLY A 221 -33.13 30.22 -18.27
N PHE A 222 -33.71 30.24 -19.47
CA PHE A 222 -34.56 31.32 -19.98
C PHE A 222 -35.47 30.78 -21.10
#